data_AF-A0A7W6PSR1-F1
#
_entry.id   AF-A0A7W6PSR1-F1
#
_cell.length_a   1.000
_cell.length_b   1.000
_cell.length_c   1.000
_cell.angle_alpha   90.00
_cell.angle_beta   90.00
_cell.angle_gamma   90.00
#
_symmetry.space_group_name_H-M   'P 1'
#
loop_
_entity.id
_entity.type
_entity.pdbx_description
1 polymer ?
#
loop_
_entity_poly.entity_id
_entity_poly.type
_entity_poly.pdbx_seq_one_letter_code
_entity_poly.pdbx_strand_id
1 'polypeptide(L)' 'MAKKTVAAQAAREGSTMTYQVAEGVDRINGKKVTGKTVELTPSEALYELSLGRITEKVPGDGGA' A
#
# COMPACT_ATOMS: atom_id res chain seq x y z
N MET A 1 -28.35 18.29 11.75
CA MET A 1 -27.23 18.19 10.79
C MET A 1 -26.21 17.19 11.33
N ALA A 2 -26.20 15.95 10.85
CA ALA A 2 -25.28 14.90 11.33
C ALA A 2 -24.60 14.22 10.13
N LYS A 3 -23.69 14.94 9.49
CA LYS A 3 -22.82 14.43 8.41
C LYS A 3 -21.36 14.71 8.75
N LYS A 4 -20.92 14.38 9.97
CA LYS A 4 -19.53 14.67 10.40
C LYS A 4 -18.77 13.49 10.99
N THR A 5 -19.41 12.35 11.22
CA THR A 5 -18.81 11.22 11.94
C THR A 5 -18.22 10.13 11.04
N VAL A 6 -18.54 10.10 9.74
CA VAL A 6 -18.07 9.04 8.83
C VAL A 6 -16.62 9.29 8.34
N ALA A 7 -16.20 10.55 8.22
CA ALA A 7 -14.87 10.88 7.72
C ALA A 7 -13.72 10.50 8.68
N ALA A 8 -14.00 10.42 9.99
CA ALA A 8 -12.97 10.13 11.00
C ALA A 8 -12.65 8.63 11.12
N GLN A 9 -13.55 7.73 10.69
CA GLN A 9 -13.31 6.28 10.75
C GLN A 9 -12.43 5.80 9.58
N ALA A 10 -12.62 6.38 8.39
CA ALA A 10 -11.73 6.14 7.25
C ALA A 10 -10.27 6.57 7.50
N ALA A 11 -10.05 7.54 8.41
CA ALA A 11 -8.70 7.98 8.78
C ALA A 11 -8.01 7.05 9.80
N ARG A 12 -8.76 6.26 10.58
CA ARG A 12 -8.20 5.32 11.58
C ARG A 12 -7.88 3.94 11.01
N GLU A 13 -8.54 3.52 9.94
CA GLU A 13 -8.13 2.38 9.10
C GLU A 13 -6.99 2.76 8.12
N GLY A 14 -6.64 4.05 8.06
CA GLY A 14 -5.67 4.64 7.14
C GLY A 14 -4.21 4.58 7.58
N SER A 15 -3.78 3.52 8.28
CA SER A 15 -2.33 3.27 8.40
C SER A 15 -1.82 2.76 7.07
N THR A 16 -1.39 3.69 6.22
CA THR A 16 -0.66 3.36 5.01
C THR A 16 0.71 2.82 5.39
N MET A 17 1.10 1.73 4.76
CA MET A 17 2.44 1.15 4.88
C MET A 17 3.19 1.39 3.58
N THR A 18 4.50 1.52 3.67
CA THR A 18 5.36 1.67 2.51
C THR A 18 5.78 0.30 2.00
N TYR A 19 5.41 -0.01 0.76
CA TYR A 19 5.77 -1.24 0.07
C TYR A 19 6.80 -0.94 -1.02
N GLN A 20 7.61 -1.94 -1.38
CA GLN A 20 8.47 -1.82 -2.56
C GLN A 20 7.69 -2.17 -3.81
N VAL A 21 7.93 -1.44 -4.88
CA VAL A 21 7.31 -1.69 -6.18
C VAL A 21 8.24 -2.58 -6.99
N ALA A 22 7.67 -3.63 -7.59
CA ALA A 22 8.41 -4.57 -8.42
C ALA A 22 8.97 -3.89 -9.69
N GLU A 23 10.03 -4.46 -10.24
CA GLU A 23 10.66 -3.92 -11.43
C GLU A 23 9.72 -4.03 -12.64
N GLY A 24 9.57 -2.93 -13.40
CA GLY A 24 8.65 -2.85 -14.54
C GLY A 24 7.21 -2.47 -14.18
N VAL A 25 6.92 -2.12 -12.93
CA VAL A 25 5.60 -1.62 -12.51
C VAL A 25 5.58 -0.09 -12.42
N ASP A 26 4.94 0.55 -13.40
CA ASP A 26 4.80 2.01 -13.45
C ASP A 26 3.53 2.54 -12.75
N ARG A 27 2.58 1.66 -12.43
CA ARG A 27 1.29 2.01 -11.85
C ARG A 27 0.84 1.00 -10.80
N ILE A 28 0.42 1.54 -9.66
CA ILE A 28 -0.15 0.80 -8.54
C ILE A 28 -1.48 1.46 -8.17
N ASN A 29 -2.55 0.67 -8.10
CA ASN A 29 -3.92 1.14 -7.82
C ASN A 29 -4.34 2.41 -8.61
N GLY A 30 -3.99 2.46 -9.90
CA GLY A 30 -4.28 3.59 -10.79
C GLY A 30 -3.39 4.84 -10.60
N LYS A 31 -2.50 4.85 -9.59
CA LYS A 31 -1.54 5.93 -9.35
C LYS A 31 -0.21 5.61 -10.02
N LYS A 32 0.40 6.63 -10.64
CA LYS A 32 1.74 6.51 -11.21
C LYS A 32 2.76 6.39 -10.07
N VAL A 33 3.60 5.38 -10.13
CA VAL A 33 4.71 5.21 -9.20
C VAL A 33 5.88 6.05 -9.71
N THR A 34 6.37 6.97 -8.88
CA THR A 34 7.51 7.85 -9.19
C THR A 34 8.83 7.39 -8.56
N GLY A 35 8.83 6.26 -7.84
CA GLY A 35 10.02 5.70 -7.19
C GLY A 35 10.00 4.18 -7.12
N LYS A 36 10.80 3.61 -6.23
CA LYS A 36 10.81 2.15 -5.97
C LYS A 36 9.87 1.73 -4.84
N THR A 37 9.10 2.67 -4.29
CA THR A 37 8.22 2.44 -3.15
C THR A 37 6.89 3.16 -3.32
N VAL A 38 5.84 2.61 -2.72
CA VAL A 38 4.49 3.16 -2.73
C VAL A 38 3.88 3.06 -1.34
N GLU A 39 3.12 4.08 -0.93
CA GLU A 39 2.32 4.03 0.28
C GLU A 39 0.93 3.51 -0.03
N LEU A 40 0.55 2.41 0.59
CA LEU A 40 -0.72 1.74 0.38
C LEU A 40 -1.35 1.37 1.71
N THR A 41 -2.67 1.34 1.76
CA THR A 41 -3.36 0.66 2.87
C THR A 41 -3.12 -0.85 2.79
N PRO A 42 -3.20 -1.59 3.91
CA PRO A 42 -3.05 -3.04 3.91
C PRO A 42 -4.02 -3.74 2.94
N SER A 43 -5.26 -3.23 2.80
CA SER A 43 -6.24 -3.76 1.85
C SER A 43 -5.81 -3.60 0.38
N GLU A 44 -5.25 -2.44 0.02
CA GLU A 44 -4.70 -2.22 -1.33
C GLU A 44 -3.46 -3.06 -1.57
N ALA A 45 -2.60 -3.18 -0.55
CA ALA A 45 -1.36 -3.93 -0.65
C ALA A 45 -1.61 -5.43 -0.85
N LEU A 46 -2.59 -6.03 -0.17
CA LEU A 46 -2.95 -7.44 -0.36
C LEU A 46 -3.27 -7.77 -1.82
N TYR A 47 -4.01 -6.89 -2.49
CA TYR A 47 -4.35 -7.07 -3.90
C TYR A 47 -3.10 -6.99 -4.79
N GLU A 48 -2.26 -5.98 -4.58
CA GLU A 48 -1.06 -5.77 -5.41
C GLU A 48 0.04 -6.81 -5.12
N LEU A 49 0.14 -7.31 -3.89
CA LEU A 49 0.99 -8.44 -3.48
C LEU A 49 0.55 -9.71 -4.21
N SER A 50 -0.76 -9.98 -4.25
CA SER A 50 -1.29 -11.14 -4.98
C SER A 50 -1.03 -11.07 -6.49
N LEU A 51 -0.86 -9.86 -7.05
CA LEU A 51 -0.48 -9.65 -8.44
C LEU A 51 1.04 -9.66 -8.67
N GLY A 52 1.84 -9.75 -7.61
CA GLY A 52 3.30 -9.68 -7.68
C GLY A 52 3.83 -8.30 -8.10
N ARG A 53 3.02 -7.24 -7.96
CA ARG A 53 3.38 -5.87 -8.36
C ARG A 53 4.14 -5.11 -7.30
N ILE A 54 3.96 -5.50 -6.04
CA ILE A 54 4.69 -4.97 -4.90
C ILE A 54 5.27 -6.10 -4.07
N THR A 55 6.21 -5.76 -3.21
CA THR A 55 6.78 -6.65 -2.21
C THR A 55 6.67 -6.00 -0.83
N GLU A 56 6.37 -6.82 0.17
CA GLU A 56 6.48 -6.41 1.57
C GLU A 56 7.92 -6.00 1.81
N LYS A 57 8.16 -4.79 2.32
CA LYS A 57 9.52 -4.36 2.63
C LYS A 57 9.97 -5.15 3.86
N VAL A 58 10.51 -6.35 3.64
CA VAL A 58 11.02 -7.21 4.71
C VAL A 58 12.08 -6.40 5.47
N PRO A 59 11.86 -6.03 6.75
CA PRO A 59 12.95 -5.50 7.55
C PRO A 59 13.82 -6.70 7.92
N GLY A 60 14.80 -6.99 7.07
CA GLY A 60 15.77 -8.05 7.29
C GLY A 60 15.28 -9.40 6.81
N ASP A 61 16.00 -9.91 5.81
CA ASP A 61 16.32 -11.33 5.66
C ASP A 61 16.28 -12.06 7.02
N GLY A 62 15.17 -12.74 7.29
CA GLY A 62 15.04 -13.74 8.33
C GLY A 62 15.13 -15.11 7.68
N GLY A 63 16.24 -15.34 6.97
CA GLY A 63 16.60 -16.67 6.53
C GLY A 63 16.70 -17.61 7.73
N ALA A 64 16.03 -18.74 7.61
CA ALA A 64 16.34 -19.98 8.32
C ALA A 64 16.04 -21.13 7.38
#